data_AF-A0A356KKT8-F1
#
_entry.id   AF-A0A356KKT8-F1
#
_cell.length_a   1.000
_cell.length_b   1.000
_cell.length_c   1.000
_cell.angle_alpha   90.00
_cell.angle_beta   90.00
_cell.angle_gamma   90.00
#
_symmetry.space_group_name_H-M   'P 1'
#
loop_
_entity.id
_entity.type
_entity.pdbx_description
1 polymer ?
#
loop_
_entity_poly.entity_id
_entity_poly.type
_entity_poly.pdbx_seq_one_letter_code
_entity_poly.pdbx_strand_id
1 'polypeptide(L)'
;MDLVVIDLSDLKGIAQRAKAAGFEVELREPDYLDPLGGVVDVWFEDQLVQVVNFRNSMNSMGGELQPLARDAIQQAKQFLPGSTTIRVVGVGHLIALKIAAWDERTESAKPVRDVKGLLAANEDALEEARAVCDRFGRTRGLNKKLKLFADAGDAF
;
A
#
# COMPACT_ATOMS: atom_id res chain seq x y z
N MET A 1 5.91 19.86 6.51
CA MET A 1 4.71 19.15 6.98
C MET A 1 5.22 17.91 7.69
N ASP A 2 5.09 17.86 9.01
CA ASP A 2 5.64 16.76 9.80
C ASP A 2 4.84 15.49 9.50
N LEU A 3 5.55 14.48 9.03
CA LEU A 3 5.02 13.15 8.76
C LEU A 3 4.59 12.58 10.12
N VAL A 4 3.32 12.20 10.27
CA VAL A 4 2.88 11.41 11.43
C VAL A 4 3.59 10.06 11.33
N VAL A 5 4.65 9.92 12.10
CA VAL A 5 5.34 8.65 12.29
C VAL A 5 4.46 7.85 13.23
N ILE A 6 3.90 6.75 12.75
CA ILE A 6 3.16 5.81 13.59
C ILE A 6 4.18 4.81 14.12
N ASP A 7 4.56 4.93 15.39
CA ASP A 7 5.27 3.84 16.06
C ASP A 7 4.29 2.72 16.49
N LEU A 8 4.79 1.60 16.99
CA LEU A 8 3.92 0.50 17.44
C LEU A 8 2.97 0.94 18.58
N SER A 9 3.39 1.90 19.40
CA SER A 9 2.58 2.47 20.47
C SER A 9 1.44 3.31 19.90
N ASP A 10 1.69 4.10 18.86
CA ASP A 10 0.66 4.84 18.12
C ASP A 10 -0.35 3.88 17.48
N LEU A 11 0.15 2.79 16.89
CA LEU A 11 -0.69 1.75 16.29
C LEU A 11 -1.59 1.08 17.34
N LYS A 12 -1.04 0.75 18.51
CA LYS A 12 -1.79 0.26 19.68
C LYS A 12 -2.84 1.29 20.13
N GLY A 13 -2.48 2.56 20.17
CA GLY A 13 -3.40 3.65 20.50
C GLY A 13 -4.54 3.80 19.50
N ILE A 14 -4.27 3.63 18.19
CA ILE A 14 -5.29 3.61 17.14
C ILE A 14 -6.26 2.44 17.37
N ALA A 15 -5.75 1.23 17.57
CA ALA A 15 -6.57 0.05 17.82
C ALA A 15 -7.48 0.22 19.05
N GLN A 16 -6.94 0.76 20.14
CA GLN A 16 -7.71 1.05 21.36
C GLN A 16 -8.81 2.09 21.13
N ARG A 17 -8.52 3.17 20.40
CA ARG A 17 -9.53 4.20 20.07
C ARG A 17 -10.62 3.66 19.16
N ALA A 18 -10.27 2.86 18.15
CA ALA A 18 -11.24 2.22 17.28
C ALA A 18 -12.15 1.25 18.07
N LYS A 19 -11.56 0.43 18.95
CA LYS A 19 -12.34 -0.47 19.81
C LYS A 19 -13.26 0.31 20.78
N ALA A 20 -12.78 1.40 21.37
CA ALA A 20 -13.58 2.26 22.24
C ALA A 20 -14.73 2.96 21.49
N ALA A 21 -14.59 3.18 20.19
CA ALA A 21 -15.64 3.70 19.32
C ALA A 21 -16.67 2.63 18.88
N GLY A 22 -16.50 1.36 19.30
CA GLY A 22 -17.43 0.27 19.03
C GLY A 22 -17.14 -0.54 17.77
N PHE A 23 -16.01 -0.31 17.10
CA PHE A 23 -15.58 -1.13 15.97
C PHE A 23 -15.02 -2.47 16.43
N GLU A 24 -15.16 -3.50 15.58
CA GLU A 24 -14.40 -4.74 15.70
C GLU A 24 -12.97 -4.48 15.20
N VAL A 25 -11.97 -4.90 16.00
CA VAL A 25 -10.57 -4.53 15.79
C VAL A 25 -9.64 -5.67 16.14
N GLU A 26 -8.68 -5.95 15.25
CA GLU A 26 -7.56 -6.87 15.46
C GLU A 26 -6.25 -6.13 15.20
N LEU A 27 -5.32 -6.23 16.15
CA LEU A 27 -3.96 -5.71 15.99
C LEU A 27 -3.02 -6.88 15.69
N ARG A 28 -2.37 -6.82 14.53
CA ARG A 28 -1.27 -7.71 14.16
C ARG A 28 0.05 -6.98 14.42
N GLU A 29 0.75 -7.39 15.48
CA GLU A 29 2.05 -6.83 15.83
C GLU A 29 3.14 -7.31 14.84
N PRO A 30 4.13 -6.47 14.52
CA PRO A 30 5.21 -6.86 13.61
C PRO A 30 6.12 -7.91 14.24
N ASP A 31 6.69 -8.77 13.40
CA ASP A 31 7.79 -9.66 13.74
C ASP A 31 9.05 -9.34 12.91
N TYR A 32 10.11 -10.15 13.07
CA TYR A 32 11.39 -9.95 12.37
C TYR A 32 11.33 -10.21 10.86
N LEU A 33 10.29 -10.92 10.38
CA LEU A 33 10.07 -11.24 8.98
C LEU A 33 9.05 -10.31 8.33
N ASP A 34 8.27 -9.57 9.13
CA ASP A 34 7.25 -8.65 8.64
C ASP A 34 7.91 -7.46 7.88
N PRO A 35 7.56 -7.23 6.61
CA PRO A 35 7.96 -6.01 5.91
C PRO A 35 7.26 -4.74 6.44
N LEU A 36 6.20 -4.89 7.24
CA LEU A 36 5.41 -3.83 7.86
C LEU A 36 5.70 -3.71 9.35
N GLY A 37 5.41 -2.54 9.92
CA GLY A 37 5.53 -2.23 11.34
C GLY A 37 4.28 -2.58 12.16
N GLY A 38 3.52 -3.57 11.69
CA GLY A 38 2.21 -3.94 12.21
C GLY A 38 1.04 -3.39 11.40
N VAL A 39 -0.11 -4.02 11.58
CA VAL A 39 -1.36 -3.67 10.92
C VAL A 39 -2.50 -3.71 11.92
N VAL A 40 -3.39 -2.71 11.88
CA VAL A 40 -4.70 -2.80 12.54
C VAL A 40 -5.74 -3.09 11.50
N ASP A 41 -6.45 -4.20 11.67
CA ASP A 41 -7.63 -4.52 10.90
C ASP A 41 -8.84 -3.98 11.67
N VAL A 42 -9.64 -3.13 11.03
CA VAL A 42 -10.84 -2.49 11.60
C VAL A 42 -12.03 -2.87 10.73
N TRP A 43 -13.00 -3.54 11.34
CA TRP A 43 -14.22 -3.96 10.66
C TRP A 43 -15.38 -3.04 11.02
N PHE A 44 -16.16 -2.71 10.00
CA PHE A 44 -17.44 -2.02 10.12
C PHE A 44 -18.42 -2.65 9.14
N GLU A 45 -19.48 -3.27 9.66
CA GLU A 45 -20.37 -4.13 8.88
C GLU A 45 -19.55 -5.19 8.12
N ASP A 46 -19.77 -5.35 6.82
CA ASP A 46 -19.04 -6.29 5.96
C ASP A 46 -17.78 -5.67 5.33
N GLN A 47 -17.33 -4.50 5.79
CA GLN A 47 -16.19 -3.78 5.24
C GLN A 47 -14.96 -3.86 6.16
N LEU A 48 -13.78 -4.04 5.57
CA LEU A 48 -12.49 -4.04 6.25
C LEU A 48 -11.68 -2.80 5.85
N VAL A 49 -11.23 -2.05 6.87
CA VAL A 49 -10.22 -0.99 6.72
C VAL A 49 -8.95 -1.42 7.43
N GLN A 50 -7.83 -1.44 6.71
CA GLN A 50 -6.52 -1.76 7.29
C GLN A 50 -5.72 -0.49 7.53
N VAL A 51 -5.32 -0.26 8.78
CA VAL A 51 -4.34 0.77 9.14
C VAL A 51 -2.96 0.14 9.14
N VAL A 52 -2.16 0.48 8.13
CA VAL A 52 -0.86 -0.15 7.89
C VAL A 52 0.27 0.76 8.35
N ASN A 53 1.18 0.23 9.16
CA ASN A 53 2.43 0.89 9.50
C ASN A 53 3.55 0.42 8.55
N PHE A 54 4.21 1.33 7.83
CA PHE A 54 5.32 1.00 6.92
C PHE A 54 6.70 1.06 7.59
N ARG A 55 6.77 1.23 8.92
CA ARG A 55 8.03 1.28 9.66
C ARG A 55 8.14 0.12 10.63
N ASN A 56 8.87 -0.93 10.24
CA ASN A 56 9.27 -2.00 11.15
C ASN A 56 10.66 -1.71 11.74
N SER A 57 10.75 -1.47 13.05
CA SER A 57 12.04 -1.28 13.74
C SER A 57 12.72 -2.59 14.14
N MET A 58 12.00 -3.72 14.12
CA MET A 58 12.53 -5.05 14.47
C MET A 58 13.16 -5.75 13.27
N ASN A 59 12.74 -5.39 12.06
CA ASN A 59 13.30 -5.92 10.83
C ASN A 59 14.48 -5.05 10.36
N SER A 60 15.70 -5.58 10.40
CA SER A 60 16.90 -4.91 9.86
C SER A 60 16.87 -4.74 8.34
N MET A 61 16.00 -5.47 7.63
CA MET A 61 15.63 -5.27 6.22
C MET A 61 14.36 -4.40 6.05
N GLY A 62 13.75 -3.90 7.13
CA GLY A 62 12.47 -3.17 7.20
C GLY A 62 12.44 -1.80 6.49
N GLY A 63 13.37 -1.58 5.56
CA GLY A 63 13.52 -0.34 4.81
C GLY A 63 13.16 -0.43 3.33
N GLU A 64 12.82 -1.59 2.76
CA GLU A 64 12.59 -1.64 1.30
C GLU A 64 11.30 -0.95 0.84
N LEU A 65 10.22 -1.07 1.62
CA LEU A 65 8.97 -0.36 1.36
C LEU A 65 8.98 1.06 1.90
N GLN A 66 9.86 1.35 2.86
CA GLN A 66 9.79 2.59 3.63
C GLN A 66 10.04 3.86 2.78
N PRO A 67 11.06 3.94 1.89
CA PRO A 67 11.25 5.07 0.99
C PRO A 67 10.05 5.28 0.05
N LEU A 68 9.54 4.20 -0.53
CA LEU A 68 8.40 4.26 -1.46
C LEU A 68 7.11 4.69 -0.75
N ALA A 69 6.80 4.10 0.41
CA ALA A 69 5.63 4.45 1.20
C ALA A 69 5.73 5.90 1.74
N ARG A 70 6.93 6.32 2.17
CA ARG A 70 7.18 7.70 2.61
C ARG A 70 6.93 8.67 1.47
N ASP A 71 7.48 8.41 0.29
CA ASP A 71 7.30 9.26 -0.89
C ASP A 71 5.81 9.31 -1.30
N ALA A 72 5.11 8.17 -1.28
CA ALA A 72 3.68 8.11 -1.55
C ALA A 72 2.87 8.98 -0.56
N ILE A 73 3.13 8.88 0.75
CA ILE A 73 2.44 9.67 1.78
C ILE A 73 2.76 11.16 1.63
N GLN A 74 3.99 11.52 1.29
CA GLN A 74 4.41 12.91 1.08
C GLN A 74 3.76 13.54 -0.15
N GLN A 75 3.58 12.77 -1.22
CA GLN A 75 2.95 13.23 -2.46
C GLN A 75 1.42 13.05 -2.47
N ALA A 76 0.84 12.48 -1.41
CA ALA A 76 -0.60 12.25 -1.31
C ALA A 76 -1.37 13.58 -1.42
N LYS A 77 -2.33 13.62 -2.34
CA LYS A 77 -3.15 14.80 -2.63
C LYS A 77 -4.36 14.84 -1.71
N GLN A 78 -4.81 16.03 -1.37
CA GLN A 78 -6.08 16.18 -0.65
C GLN A 78 -7.24 15.71 -1.52
N PHE A 79 -8.13 14.95 -0.91
CA PHE A 79 -9.37 14.48 -1.49
C PHE A 79 -10.49 14.77 -0.48
N LEU A 80 -11.59 15.34 -0.97
CA LEU A 80 -12.71 15.80 -0.14
C LEU A 80 -13.96 14.96 -0.45
N PRO A 81 -14.08 13.74 0.11
CA PRO A 81 -15.33 13.01 0.07
C PRO A 81 -16.33 13.69 1.01
N GLY A 82 -17.23 14.49 0.44
CA GLY A 82 -18.22 15.25 1.22
C GLY A 82 -17.57 16.34 2.08
N SER A 83 -17.78 16.29 3.39
CA SER A 83 -17.27 17.29 4.36
C SER A 83 -15.95 16.89 5.03
N THR A 84 -15.43 15.70 4.77
CA THR A 84 -14.20 15.20 5.40
C THR A 84 -13.03 15.34 4.44
N THR A 85 -11.91 15.89 4.91
CA THR A 85 -10.66 15.92 4.13
C THR A 85 -9.83 14.69 4.43
N ILE A 86 -9.58 13.87 3.41
CA ILE A 86 -8.60 12.78 3.45
C ILE A 86 -7.45 13.06 2.49
N ARG A 87 -6.35 12.32 2.63
CA ARG A 87 -5.25 12.35 1.67
C ARG A 87 -5.19 11.02 0.94
N VAL A 88 -5.11 11.08 -0.38
CA VAL A 88 -5.09 9.91 -1.26
C VAL A 88 -3.79 9.92 -2.06
N VAL A 89 -3.12 8.77 -2.08
CA VAL A 89 -1.88 8.57 -2.82
C VAL A 89 -2.15 8.49 -4.33
N GLY A 90 -1.18 8.89 -5.15
CA GLY A 90 -1.28 8.79 -6.60
C GLY A 90 -1.33 7.34 -7.09
N VAL A 91 -1.94 7.10 -8.25
CA VAL A 91 -2.13 5.75 -8.80
C VAL A 91 -0.77 5.12 -9.14
N GLY A 92 0.19 5.90 -9.67
CA GLY A 92 1.56 5.41 -9.87
C GLY A 92 2.22 4.85 -8.60
N HIS A 93 2.06 5.52 -7.46
CA HIS A 93 2.54 5.03 -6.16
C HIS A 93 1.80 3.78 -5.69
N LEU A 94 0.48 3.72 -5.87
CA LEU A 94 -0.31 2.53 -5.53
C LEU A 94 0.16 1.31 -6.33
N ILE A 95 0.40 1.47 -7.63
CA ILE A 95 0.92 0.40 -8.48
C ILE A 95 2.31 -0.03 -8.01
N ALA A 96 3.21 0.91 -7.72
CA ALA A 96 4.54 0.60 -7.22
C ALA A 96 4.50 -0.15 -5.87
N LEU A 97 3.61 0.25 -4.95
CA LEU A 97 3.40 -0.44 -3.67
C LEU A 97 2.84 -1.86 -3.87
N LYS A 98 1.88 -2.04 -4.79
CA LYS A 98 1.34 -3.35 -5.18
C LYS A 98 2.42 -4.26 -5.77
N ILE A 99 3.37 -3.71 -6.53
CA ILE A 99 4.51 -4.45 -7.08
C ILE A 99 5.47 -4.84 -5.96
N ALA A 100 5.77 -3.93 -5.05
CA ALA A 100 6.74 -4.18 -3.97
C ALA A 100 6.20 -5.16 -2.91
N ALA A 101 4.88 -5.21 -2.71
CA ALA A 101 4.22 -6.19 -1.84
C ALA A 101 4.05 -7.59 -2.48
N TRP A 102 4.48 -7.77 -3.72
CA TRP A 102 4.33 -9.04 -4.42
C TRP A 102 5.46 -10.01 -4.08
N ASP A 103 5.10 -11.17 -3.51
CA ASP A 103 6.01 -12.32 -3.42
C ASP A 103 5.88 -13.20 -4.66
N GLU A 104 6.92 -13.24 -5.48
CA GLU A 104 6.97 -14.02 -6.71
C GLU A 104 6.83 -15.54 -6.48
N ARG A 105 7.07 -16.02 -5.25
CA ARG A 105 6.99 -17.45 -4.90
C ARG A 105 5.57 -17.94 -4.64
N THR A 106 4.62 -17.03 -4.43
CA THR A 106 3.26 -17.38 -4.01
C THR A 106 2.28 -17.63 -5.17
N GLU A 107 2.74 -17.52 -6.43
CA GLU A 107 1.92 -17.67 -7.66
C GLU A 107 0.55 -16.94 -7.61
N SER A 108 0.43 -15.90 -6.77
CA SER A 108 -0.85 -15.24 -6.56
C SER A 108 -1.21 -14.36 -7.74
N ALA A 109 -2.35 -14.64 -8.39
CA ALA A 109 -2.90 -13.82 -9.47
C ALA A 109 -3.53 -12.49 -8.99
N LYS A 110 -3.71 -12.33 -7.67
CA LYS A 110 -4.42 -11.16 -7.10
C LYS A 110 -3.68 -9.83 -7.35
N PRO A 111 -2.36 -9.70 -7.10
CA PRO A 111 -1.62 -8.46 -7.38
C PRO A 111 -1.48 -8.15 -8.87
N VAL A 112 -1.75 -9.12 -9.76
CA VAL A 112 -1.78 -8.94 -11.22
C VAL A 112 -3.11 -8.26 -11.58
N ARG A 113 -4.24 -8.82 -11.12
CA ARG A 113 -5.59 -8.23 -11.34
C ARG A 113 -5.71 -6.81 -10.81
N ASP A 114 -5.18 -6.53 -9.61
CA ASP A 114 -5.26 -5.20 -9.01
C ASP A 114 -4.53 -4.15 -9.87
N VAL A 115 -3.30 -4.44 -10.31
CA VAL A 115 -2.52 -3.53 -11.16
C VAL A 115 -3.21 -3.34 -12.52
N LYS A 116 -3.76 -4.41 -13.10
CA LYS A 116 -4.55 -4.31 -14.33
C LYS A 116 -5.74 -3.38 -14.18
N GLY A 117 -6.53 -3.55 -13.12
CA GLY A 117 -7.71 -2.71 -12.87
C GLY A 117 -7.35 -1.24 -12.67
N LEU A 118 -6.23 -0.97 -11.98
CA LEU A 118 -5.74 0.40 -11.81
C LEU A 118 -5.30 1.03 -13.14
N LEU A 119 -4.59 0.30 -13.99
CA LEU A 119 -4.17 0.79 -15.30
C LEU A 119 -5.37 1.05 -16.22
N ALA A 120 -6.30 0.10 -16.31
CA ALA A 120 -7.48 0.23 -17.16
C ALA A 120 -8.43 1.37 -16.74
N ALA A 121 -8.45 1.73 -15.46
CA ALA A 121 -9.31 2.79 -14.94
C ALA A 121 -8.65 4.20 -14.98
N ASN A 122 -7.38 4.32 -15.37
CA ASN A 122 -6.62 5.56 -15.26
C ASN A 122 -5.65 5.72 -16.45
N GLU A 123 -6.00 6.61 -17.40
CA GLU A 123 -5.29 6.79 -18.68
C GLU A 123 -3.78 7.10 -18.52
N ASP A 124 -3.40 7.86 -17.48
CA ASP A 124 -2.00 8.26 -17.24
C ASP A 124 -1.24 7.34 -16.26
N ALA A 125 -1.92 6.35 -15.68
CA ALA A 125 -1.35 5.58 -14.57
C ALA A 125 -0.13 4.75 -14.97
N LEU A 126 -0.02 4.35 -16.23
CA LEU A 126 1.14 3.58 -16.70
C LEU A 126 2.42 4.42 -16.68
N GLU A 127 2.37 5.66 -17.19
CA GLU A 127 3.52 6.55 -17.21
C GLU A 127 3.90 7.00 -15.81
N GLU A 128 2.92 7.31 -14.96
CA GLU A 128 3.17 7.57 -13.54
C GLU A 128 3.83 6.36 -12.86
N ALA A 129 3.31 5.16 -13.09
CA ALA A 129 3.86 3.94 -12.51
C ALA A 129 5.28 3.66 -13.01
N ARG A 130 5.58 3.90 -14.29
CA ARG A 130 6.94 3.79 -14.85
C ARG A 130 7.89 4.75 -14.12
N ALA A 131 7.52 6.02 -13.98
CA ALA A 131 8.35 7.02 -13.33
C ALA A 131 8.63 6.68 -11.85
N VAL A 132 7.61 6.24 -11.10
CA VAL A 132 7.77 5.83 -9.70
C VAL A 132 8.57 4.54 -9.60
N CYS A 133 8.27 3.53 -10.42
CA CYS A 133 8.99 2.26 -10.39
C CYS A 133 10.47 2.42 -10.76
N ASP A 134 10.80 3.32 -11.68
CA ASP A 134 12.19 3.64 -12.02
C ASP A 134 12.95 4.22 -10.82
N ARG A 135 12.36 5.23 -10.18
CA ARG A 135 12.94 5.90 -9.00
C ARG A 135 13.21 4.96 -7.83
N PHE A 136 12.37 3.95 -7.63
CA PHE A 136 12.45 3.02 -6.49
C PHE A 136 12.95 1.62 -6.88
N GLY A 137 13.52 1.44 -8.07
CA GLY A 137 14.13 0.17 -8.49
C GLY A 137 13.13 -0.98 -8.68
N ARG A 138 11.87 -0.67 -9.04
CA ARG A 138 10.77 -1.63 -9.26
C ARG A 138 10.42 -1.85 -10.73
N THR A 139 11.15 -1.26 -11.67
CA THR A 139 10.92 -1.37 -13.13
C THR A 139 10.84 -2.81 -13.61
N ARG A 140 11.72 -3.70 -13.10
CA ARG A 140 11.69 -5.13 -13.45
C ARG A 140 10.36 -5.80 -13.08
N GLY A 141 9.84 -5.50 -11.89
CA GLY A 141 8.57 -6.05 -11.39
C GLY A 141 7.38 -5.53 -12.20
N LEU A 142 7.39 -4.24 -12.56
CA LEU A 142 6.38 -3.63 -13.44
C LEU A 142 6.36 -4.32 -14.81
N ASN A 143 7.51 -4.40 -15.48
CA ASN A 143 7.61 -5.01 -16.82
C ASN A 143 7.18 -6.47 -16.83
N LYS A 144 7.51 -7.23 -15.77
CA LYS A 144 7.07 -8.63 -15.63
C LYS A 144 5.54 -8.73 -15.58
N LYS A 145 4.86 -7.86 -14.82
CA LYS A 145 3.38 -7.84 -14.79
C LYS A 145 2.77 -7.45 -16.12
N LEU A 146 3.31 -6.43 -16.78
CA LEU A 146 2.85 -6.01 -18.11
C LEU A 146 2.95 -7.15 -19.12
N LYS A 147 4.05 -7.92 -19.07
CA LYS A 147 4.22 -9.11 -19.90
C LYS A 147 3.17 -10.18 -19.57
N LEU A 148 2.93 -10.48 -18.30
CA LEU A 148 1.91 -11.45 -17.88
C LEU A 148 0.51 -11.09 -18.39
N PHE A 149 0.19 -9.81 -18.45
CA PHE A 149 -1.07 -9.37 -19.01
C PHE A 149 -1.13 -9.53 -20.55
N ALA A 150 -0.05 -9.16 -21.25
CA ALA A 150 0.03 -9.32 -22.70
C ALA A 150 -0.08 -10.80 -23.12
N ASP A 151 0.58 -11.70 -22.37
CA ASP A 151 0.52 -13.14 -22.58
C ASP A 151 -0.89 -13.72 -22.32
N ALA A 152 -1.72 -13.02 -21.53
CA ALA A 152 -3.12 -13.37 -21.28
C ALA A 152 -4.09 -12.80 -22.33
N GLY A 153 -3.60 -12.07 -23.35
CA GLY A 153 -4.43 -11.43 -24.38
C GLY A 153 -5.19 -10.20 -23.89
N ASP A 154 -4.76 -9.64 -22.76
CA ASP A 154 -5.44 -8.53 -22.09
C ASP A 154 -4.78 -7.18 -22.48
N ALA A 155 -5.51 -6.30 -23.16
CA ALA A 155 -5.14 -4.90 -23.31
C ALA A 155 -5.68 -4.06 -22.12
N PHE A 156 -5.00 -2.96 -21.79
CA PHE A 156 -5.46 -1.92 -20.84
C PHE A 156 -5.70 -0.64 -21.61
#